data_AF-A0A2E7N0P9-F1
#
_entry.id   AF-A0A2E7N0P9-F1
#
_cell.length_a   1.000
_cell.length_b   1.000
_cell.length_c   1.000
_cell.angle_alpha   90.00
_cell.angle_beta   90.00
_cell.angle_gamma   90.00
#
_symmetry.space_group_name_H-M   'P 1'
#
loop_
_entity.id
_entity.type
_entity.pdbx_description
1 polymer ?
#
loop_
_entity_poly.entity_id
_entity_poly.type
_entity_poly.pdbx_seq_one_letter_code
_entity_poly.pdbx_strand_id
1 'polypeptide(L)' 'MLLVFMLTVYLDGEPYGEKTYWKDVNRCMYFAKTIRRQNYFPPDKKYNSPEVAATCLPTYVNPDKTKVWE' A
#
# COMPACT_ATOMS: atom_id res chain seq x y z
N MET A 1 15.81 -8.60 -13.63
CA MET A 1 15.17 -7.63 -12.72
C MET A 1 13.98 -7.03 -13.44
N LEU A 2 12.88 -6.79 -12.72
CA LEU A 2 11.64 -6.24 -13.27
C LEU A 2 11.28 -4.95 -12.53
N LEU A 3 10.98 -3.88 -13.26
CA LEU A 3 10.43 -2.65 -12.69
C LEU A 3 8.95 -2.88 -12.37
N VAL A 4 8.58 -2.65 -11.12
CA VAL A 4 7.22 -2.85 -10.59
C VAL A 4 6.87 -1.70 -9.64
N PHE A 5 5.61 -1.62 -9.23
CA PHE A 5 5.10 -0.64 -8.29
C PHE A 5 4.82 -1.31 -6.94
N MET A 6 5.54 -0.86 -5.92
CA MET A 6 5.48 -1.39 -4.56
C MET A 6 4.46 -0.63 -3.74
N LEU A 7 3.44 -1.35 -3.27
CA LEU A 7 2.48 -0.87 -2.29
C LEU A 7 3.01 -1.14 -0.88
N THR A 8 3.21 -0.07 -0.11
CA THR A 8 3.56 -0.15 1.32
C THR A 8 2.43 0.48 2.13
N VAL A 9 1.94 -0.22 3.15
CA VAL A 9 1.00 0.33 4.14
C VAL A 9 1.79 0.78 5.35
N TYR A 10 1.37 1.87 5.98
CA TYR A 10 1.97 2.40 7.19
C TYR A 10 0.88 2.53 8.25
N LEU A 11 1.20 2.16 9.49
CA LEU A 11 0.40 2.43 10.67
C LEU A 11 1.26 3.24 11.63
N ASP A 12 0.76 4.41 12.03
CA ASP A 12 1.47 5.31 12.95
C ASP A 12 2.88 5.69 12.45
N GLY A 13 3.01 5.88 11.14
CA GLY A 13 4.27 6.24 10.47
C GLY A 13 5.21 5.06 10.17
N GLU A 14 4.94 3.87 10.71
CA GLU A 14 5.78 2.68 10.52
C GLU A 14 5.20 1.74 9.45
N PRO A 15 6.05 1.15 8.57
CA PRO A 15 5.60 0.17 7.59
C PRO A 15 4.92 -1.02 8.26
N TYR A 16 3.66 -1.27 7.92
CA TYR A 16 2.86 -2.37 8.45
C TYR A 16 2.77 -3.51 7.44
N GLY A 17 3.29 -4.67 7.83
CA GLY A 17 3.18 -5.92 7.09
C GLY A 17 4.06 -6.02 5.84
N GLU A 18 3.74 -7.00 5.00
CA GLU A 18 4.50 -7.27 3.78
C GLU A 18 4.15 -6.28 2.66
N LYS A 19 5.18 -5.89 1.92
CA LYS A 19 5.04 -5.09 0.70
C LYS A 19 4.45 -5.95 -0.41
N THR A 20 3.50 -5.39 -1.15
CA THR A 20 3.00 -6.03 -2.37
C THR A 20 3.52 -5.32 -3.60
N TYR A 21 3.72 -6.06 -4.68
CA TYR A 21 4.34 -5.55 -5.91
C TYR A 21 3.36 -5.76 -7.07
N TRP A 22 3.21 -4.73 -7.90
CA TRP A 22 2.22 -4.67 -8.96
C TRP A 22 2.88 -4.28 -10.27
N LYS A 23 2.50 -4.91 -11.39
CA LYS A 23 2.96 -4.48 -12.72
C LYS A 23 2.26 -3.19 -13.17
N ASP A 24 0.98 -3.03 -12.86
CA ASP A 24 0.19 -1.86 -13.24
C ASP A 24 0.21 -0.79 -12.13
N VAL A 25 0.71 0.41 -12.48
CA VAL A 25 0.70 1.59 -11.59
C VAL A 25 -0.70 1.98 -11.18
N ASN A 26 -1.69 1.82 -12.06
CA ASN A 26 -3.07 2.22 -11.79
C ASN A 26 -3.70 1.34 -10.71
N ARG A 27 -3.45 0.02 -10.76
CA ARG A 27 -3.88 -0.91 -9.70
C ARG A 27 -3.20 -0.60 -8.37
N CYS A 28 -1.89 -0.44 -8.36
CA CYS A 28 -1.16 -0.08 -7.14
C CYS A 28 -1.65 1.24 -6.53
N MET A 29 -1.85 2.27 -7.36
CA MET A 29 -2.39 3.57 -6.94
C MET A 29 -3.85 3.46 -6.48
N TYR A 30 -4.66 2.63 -7.11
CA TYR A 30 -6.04 2.36 -6.70
C TYR A 30 -6.10 1.81 -5.28
N PHE A 31 -5.28 0.79 -4.97
CA PHE A 31 -5.22 0.24 -3.61
C PHE A 31 -4.67 1.24 -2.61
N ALA A 32 -3.59 1.96 -2.93
CA ALA A 32 -3.05 3.00 -2.05
C ALA A 32 -4.10 4.08 -1.71
N LYS A 33 -4.88 4.53 -2.71
CA LYS A 33 -5.97 5.51 -2.51
C LYS A 33 -7.12 4.91 -1.69
N THR A 34 -7.48 3.66 -1.95
CA THR A 34 -8.59 3.00 -1.26
C THR A 34 -8.25 2.79 0.22
N ILE A 35 -7.04 2.33 0.54
CA ILE A 35 -6.57 2.16 1.92
C ILE A 35 -6.58 3.49 2.67
N ARG A 36 -6.06 4.57 2.07
CA ARG A 36 -6.12 5.93 2.66
C ARG A 36 -7.56 6.44 2.88
N ARG A 37 -8.52 5.99 2.07
CA ARG A 37 -9.94 6.36 2.17
C ARG A 37 -10.72 5.50 3.17
N GLN A 38 -10.22 4.31 3.51
CA GLN A 38 -10.82 3.39 4.48
C GLN A 38 -10.69 3.85 5.93
N ASN A 39 -10.43 5.14 6.16
CA ASN A 39 -10.80 5.83 7.39
C ASN A 39 -12.34 5.83 7.55
N TYR A 40 -12.94 4.63 7.65
CA TYR A 40 -14.33 4.44 8.05
C TYR A 40 -14.38 4.71 9.54
N PHE A 41 -14.70 5.95 9.89
CA PHE A 41 -14.98 6.34 11.25
C PHE A 41 -16.40 5.84 11.59
N PRO A 42 -16.59 4.98 12.60
CA PRO A 42 -17.87 4.92 13.29
C PRO A 42 -18.24 6.35 13.71
N PRO A 43 -19.50 6.79 13.60
CA PRO A 43 -19.92 8.17 13.92
C PRO A 43 -19.58 8.61 15.36
N ASP A 44 -19.19 7.66 16.20
CA ASP A 44 -18.94 7.73 17.63
C ASP A 44 -17.46 7.55 18.03
N LYS A 45 -16.54 7.30 17.08
CA LYS A 45 -15.08 7.30 17.37
C LYS A 45 -14.44 8.64 17.01
N LYS A 46 -13.95 9.34 18.05
CA LYS A 46 -13.00 10.46 17.89
C LYS A 46 -11.79 10.03 17.06
N TYR A 47 -11.24 11.01 16.35
CA TYR A 47 -10.01 11.11 15.52
C TYR A 47 -8.70 10.45 16.03
N ASN A 48 -8.75 9.44 16.91
CA ASN A 48 -7.61 8.71 17.46
C ASN A 48 -7.42 7.33 16.78
N SER A 49 -7.86 7.17 15.53
CA SER A 49 -7.47 5.99 14.75
C SER A 49 -5.98 6.13 14.39
N PRO A 50 -5.21 5.04 14.40
CA PRO A 50 -3.83 5.09 13.96
C PRO A 50 -3.75 5.69 12.56
N GLU A 51 -2.76 6.53 12.30
CA GLU A 51 -2.64 7.21 11.01
C GLU A 51 -2.31 6.17 9.93
N VAL A 52 -3.36 5.67 9.24
CA VAL A 52 -3.20 4.73 8.15
C VAL A 52 -2.76 5.51 6.91
N ALA A 53 -1.53 5.27 6.48
CA ALA A 53 -1.03 5.74 5.20
C ALA A 53 -0.70 4.56 4.29
N ALA A 54 -0.65 4.81 2.99
CA ALA A 54 -0.20 3.83 2.02
C ALA A 54 0.54 4.52 0.88
N THR A 55 1.62 3.97 0.36
CA THR A 55 2.37 4.53 -0.77
C THR A 55 2.46 3.53 -1.91
N CYS A 56 2.58 4.03 -3.14
CA CYS A 56 2.82 3.23 -4.33
C CYS A 56 4.04 3.83 -5.05
N LEU A 57 5.18 3.14 -5.00
CA LEU A 57 6.45 3.66 -5.52
C LEU A 57 7.12 2.65 -6.48
N PRO A 58 7.78 3.11 -7.56
CA PRO A 58 8.50 2.23 -8.46
C PRO A 58 9.71 1.59 -7.75
N THR A 59 9.96 0.31 -8.00
CA THR A 59 11.13 -0.42 -7.50
C THR A 59 11.50 -1.56 -8.44
N TYR A 60 12.74 -2.02 -8.37
CA TYR A 60 13.18 -3.21 -9.10
C TYR A 60 13.14 -4.44 -8.21
N VAL A 61 12.54 -5.52 -8.70
CA VAL A 61 12.49 -6.81 -8.00
C VAL A 61 13.06 -7.93 -8.85
N ASN A 62 13.46 -9.02 -8.19
CA ASN A 62 13.70 -10.28 -8.86
C ASN A 62 12.36 -11.04 -8.99
N PRO A 63 11.80 -11.21 -10.21
CA PRO A 63 10.50 -11.86 -10.40
C PRO A 63 10.52 -13.36 -10.02
N ASP A 64 11.69 -14.01 -10.00
CA ASP A 64 11.82 -15.42 -9.60
C ASP A 64 11.72 -15.61 -8.07
N LYS A 65 11.93 -14.53 -7.31
CA LYS A 65 11.93 -14.52 -5.83
C LYS A 65 10.82 -13.71 -5.22
N THR A 66 10.10 -12.92 -6.02
CA THR A 66 9.12 -11.93 -5.55
C THR A 66 7.81 -12.12 -6.27
N LYS A 67 6.73 -12.32 -5.52
CA LYS A 67 5.40 -12.35 -6.11
C LYS A 67 5.02 -10.97 -6.61
N VAL A 68 4.74 -10.88 -7.91
CA VAL A 68 4.26 -9.67 -8.56
C VAL A 68 2.84 -9.93 -9.06
N TRP A 69 1.91 -9.09 -8.65
CA TRP A 69 0.53 -9.09 -9.09
C TRP A 69 0.37 -8.31 -10.39
N GLU A 70 -0.65 -8.66 -11.17
CA GLU A 70 -1.01 -7.89 -12.36
C GLU A 70 -1.76 -6.62 -11.99
#